data_AF-A0AAD3RMA1-F1
#
_entry.id   AF-A0AAD3RMA1-F1
#
_cell.length_a   1.000
_cell.length_b   1.000
_cell.length_c   1.000
_cell.angle_alpha   90.00
_cell.angle_beta   90.00
_cell.angle_gamma   90.00
#
_symmetry.space_group_name_H-M   'P 1'
#
loop_
_entity.id
_entity.type
_entity.pdbx_description
1 polymer ?
#
loop_
_entity_poly.entity_id
_entity_poly.type
_entity_poly.pdbx_seq_one_letter_code
_entity_poly.pdbx_strand_id
1 'polypeptide(L)'
;MHGEEARKHYFFEAFKMALYGTTLNRDVTIKAANGESMKALKVFTEALQYLKEDALKTISAKAGRELIASDFTWVLTVPAIWDPSAKQFMREAATQAGIVTKGKEARLVIALEPEAASVWCKKLPAEGFITENHGGYKLDQSPGTQYIVVDCGGGTIDITVHEVLDGGALKELHKASGNDLGGQTVDKKFKEFLREIFCDGVWDE
;
A
#
# COMPACT_ATOMS: atom_id res chain seq x y z
N MET A 1 -8.58 -18.95 6.01
CA MET A 1 -8.88 -19.67 7.26
C MET A 1 -10.38 -19.60 7.47
N HIS A 2 -11.13 -20.62 7.01
CA HIS A 2 -12.58 -20.71 7.23
C HIS A 2 -12.83 -21.85 8.23
N GLY A 3 -13.50 -21.55 9.35
CA GLY A 3 -13.76 -22.48 10.46
C GLY A 3 -14.15 -21.75 11.76
N GLU A 4 -14.56 -22.50 12.79
CA GLU A 4 -14.99 -21.95 14.11
C GLU A 4 -13.92 -21.09 14.80
N GLU A 5 -12.63 -21.36 14.57
CA GLU A 5 -11.54 -20.53 15.12
C GLU A 5 -11.48 -19.13 14.49
N ALA A 6 -11.81 -18.98 13.21
CA ALA A 6 -11.84 -17.67 12.56
C ALA A 6 -12.93 -16.75 13.15
N ARG A 7 -13.99 -17.32 13.76
CA ARG A 7 -15.02 -16.56 14.47
C ARG A 7 -14.54 -16.02 15.83
N LYS A 8 -13.53 -16.67 16.44
CA LYS A 8 -12.96 -16.24 17.73
C LYS A 8 -11.97 -15.08 17.61
N HIS A 9 -11.43 -14.84 16.42
CA HIS A 9 -10.42 -13.83 16.18
C HIS A 9 -10.94 -12.67 15.32
N TYR A 10 -10.33 -11.49 15.49
CA TYR A 10 -10.60 -10.34 14.64
C TYR A 10 -9.78 -10.45 13.35
N PHE A 11 -10.41 -10.92 12.27
CA PHE A 11 -9.79 -10.93 10.94
C PHE A 11 -10.29 -9.72 10.12
N PHE A 12 -9.36 -8.88 9.68
CA PHE A 12 -9.66 -7.73 8.82
C PHE A 12 -9.01 -7.91 7.45
N GLU A 13 -9.82 -8.00 6.42
CA GLU A 13 -9.39 -8.09 5.03
C GLU A 13 -9.48 -6.72 4.34
N ALA A 14 -8.52 -6.41 3.47
CA ALA A 14 -8.48 -5.18 2.68
C ALA A 14 -8.76 -3.89 3.48
N PHE A 15 -8.38 -3.84 4.76
CA PHE A 15 -8.80 -2.78 5.68
C PHE A 15 -8.30 -1.38 5.30
N LYS A 16 -7.28 -1.26 4.43
CA LYS A 16 -6.88 0.00 3.76
C LYS A 16 -8.06 0.68 3.07
N MET A 17 -8.98 -0.10 2.50
CA MET A 17 -10.16 0.41 1.79
C MET A 17 -11.11 1.20 2.69
N ALA A 18 -11.04 1.03 4.01
CA ALA A 18 -11.82 1.85 4.95
C ALA A 18 -11.39 3.33 4.99
N LEU A 19 -10.22 3.67 4.43
CA LEU A 19 -9.77 5.06 4.31
C LEU A 19 -10.17 5.70 2.98
N TYR A 20 -10.62 4.91 2.00
CA TYR A 20 -11.02 5.42 0.70
C TYR A 20 -12.44 6.00 0.75
N GLY A 21 -12.62 7.22 0.22
CA GLY A 21 -13.92 7.88 0.09
C GLY A 21 -14.66 8.14 1.41
N THR A 22 -13.99 7.99 2.56
CA THR A 22 -14.61 8.03 3.88
C THR A 22 -14.19 9.29 4.63
N THR A 23 -15.13 9.99 5.26
CA THR A 23 -14.82 11.11 6.16
C THR A 23 -14.18 10.57 7.43
N LEU A 24 -12.85 10.71 7.54
CA LEU A 24 -12.09 10.12 8.63
C LEU A 24 -12.12 10.95 9.91
N ASN A 25 -12.25 10.24 11.04
CA ASN A 25 -12.04 10.75 12.38
C ASN A 25 -11.46 9.62 13.27
N ARG A 26 -11.08 9.95 14.51
CA ARG A 26 -10.45 9.00 15.45
C ARG A 26 -11.35 7.86 15.91
N ASP A 27 -12.66 7.98 15.69
CA ASP A 27 -13.67 7.02 16.14
C ASP A 27 -14.21 6.17 14.99
N VAL A 28 -13.66 6.29 13.79
CA VAL A 28 -13.97 5.39 12.67
C VAL A 28 -13.68 3.95 13.08
N THR A 29 -14.67 3.08 12.91
CA THR A 29 -14.57 1.64 13.17
C THR A 29 -14.65 0.85 11.88
N ILE A 30 -13.92 -0.25 11.82
CA ILE A 30 -14.01 -1.26 10.76
C ILE A 30 -14.50 -2.58 11.32
N LYS A 31 -15.19 -3.36 10.48
CA LYS A 31 -15.81 -4.62 10.85
C LYS A 31 -14.89 -5.79 10.49
N ALA A 32 -14.68 -6.69 11.44
CA ALA A 32 -13.97 -7.94 11.23
C ALA A 32 -14.89 -9.00 10.61
N ALA A 33 -14.29 -10.07 10.07
CA ALA A 33 -15.02 -11.18 9.45
C ALA A 33 -15.98 -11.91 10.42
N ASN A 34 -15.71 -11.86 11.73
CA ASN A 34 -16.58 -12.42 12.75
C ASN A 34 -17.79 -11.51 13.11
N GLY A 35 -17.88 -10.33 12.49
CA GLY A 35 -18.98 -9.39 12.68
C GLY A 35 -18.72 -8.29 13.71
N GLU A 36 -17.68 -8.43 14.53
CA GLU A 36 -17.32 -7.45 15.55
C GLU A 36 -16.61 -6.24 14.96
N SER A 37 -16.71 -5.09 15.63
CA SER A 37 -16.10 -3.82 15.18
C SER A 37 -14.89 -3.45 16.03
N MET A 38 -13.89 -2.83 15.40
CA MET A 38 -12.72 -2.25 16.08
C MET A 38 -12.40 -0.88 15.50
N LYS A 39 -11.82 0.02 16.30
CA LYS A 39 -11.29 1.29 15.78
C LYS A 39 -10.30 1.02 14.64
N ALA A 40 -10.52 1.65 13.49
CA ALA A 40 -9.63 1.54 12.35
C ALA A 40 -8.19 1.90 12.76
N LEU A 41 -8.03 2.98 13.52
CA LEU A 41 -6.71 3.44 13.97
C LEU A 41 -5.94 2.36 14.73
N LYS A 42 -6.63 1.56 15.55
CA LYS A 42 -6.02 0.42 16.24
C LYS A 42 -5.54 -0.62 15.24
N VAL A 43 -6.38 -1.04 14.30
CA VAL A 43 -5.99 -2.07 13.31
C VAL A 43 -4.79 -1.64 12.47
N PHE A 44 -4.76 -0.40 11.99
CA PHE A 44 -3.61 0.12 11.25
C PHE A 44 -2.35 0.25 12.11
N THR A 45 -2.50 0.64 13.38
CA THR A 45 -1.39 0.74 14.34
C THR A 45 -0.75 -0.63 14.58
N GLU A 46 -1.56 -1.66 14.88
CA GLU A 46 -1.07 -3.02 15.13
C GLU A 46 -0.37 -3.59 13.89
N ALA A 47 -0.92 -3.37 12.69
CA ALA A 47 -0.31 -3.80 11.44
C ALA A 47 1.06 -3.13 11.20
N LEU A 48 1.14 -1.80 11.38
CA LEU A 48 2.39 -1.05 11.24
C LEU A 48 3.41 -1.43 12.30
N GLN A 49 2.96 -1.67 13.53
CA GLN A 49 3.81 -2.09 14.64
C GLN A 49 4.46 -3.43 14.34
N TYR A 50 3.67 -4.42 13.90
CA TYR A 50 4.16 -5.74 13.52
C TYR A 50 5.21 -5.64 12.40
N LEU A 51 4.92 -4.90 11.32
CA LEU A 51 5.85 -4.73 10.20
C LEU A 51 7.17 -4.06 10.65
N LYS A 52 7.09 -3.04 11.50
CA LYS A 52 8.27 -2.37 12.08
C LYS A 52 9.08 -3.35 12.93
N GLU A 53 8.44 -4.11 13.81
CA GLU A 53 9.14 -5.07 14.69
C GLU A 53 9.81 -6.19 13.91
N ASP A 54 9.12 -6.75 12.93
CA ASP A 54 9.67 -7.80 12.06
C ASP A 54 10.85 -7.29 11.22
N ALA A 55 10.74 -6.08 10.67
CA ALA A 55 11.83 -5.43 9.95
C ALA A 55 13.04 -5.18 10.85
N LEU A 56 12.84 -4.62 12.05
CA LEU A 56 13.92 -4.35 13.00
C LEU A 56 14.60 -5.65 13.46
N LYS A 57 13.83 -6.70 13.74
CA LYS A 57 14.37 -8.02 14.09
C LYS A 57 15.23 -8.57 12.96
N THR A 58 14.74 -8.52 11.73
CA THR A 58 15.44 -9.03 10.55
C THR A 58 16.73 -8.26 10.26
N ILE A 59 16.68 -6.93 10.31
CA ILE A 59 17.85 -6.08 10.01
C ILE A 59 18.88 -6.19 11.14
N SER A 60 18.46 -6.20 12.40
CA SER A 60 19.36 -6.36 13.55
C SER A 60 20.10 -7.69 13.51
N ALA A 61 19.39 -8.79 13.19
CA ALA A 61 20.00 -10.10 13.01
C ALA A 61 21.06 -10.11 11.91
N LYS A 62 20.80 -9.45 10.78
CA LYS A 62 21.77 -9.34 9.67
C LYS A 62 22.93 -8.40 9.99
N ALA A 63 22.70 -7.34 10.76
CA ALA A 63 23.71 -6.36 11.12
C ALA A 63 24.63 -6.82 12.27
N GLY A 64 24.25 -7.87 13.01
CA GLY A 64 24.99 -8.34 14.18
C GLY A 64 24.96 -7.39 15.38
N ARG A 65 24.02 -6.44 15.39
CA ARG A 65 23.79 -5.50 16.50
C ARG A 65 22.32 -5.15 16.60
N GLU A 66 21.87 -4.79 17.79
CA GLU A 66 20.52 -4.28 18.00
C GLU A 66 20.37 -2.91 17.33
N LEU A 67 19.34 -2.79 16.49
CA LEU A 67 18.92 -1.54 15.86
C LEU A 67 17.51 -1.22 16.31
N ILE A 68 17.28 0.05 16.66
CA ILE A 68 16.00 0.53 17.15
C ILE A 68 15.33 1.42 16.11
N ALA A 69 14.02 1.65 16.25
CA ALA A 69 13.26 2.46 15.31
C ALA A 69 13.86 3.85 15.05
N SER A 70 14.52 4.43 16.07
CA SER A 70 15.16 5.74 15.94
C SER A 70 16.49 5.74 15.19
N ASP A 71 17.00 4.59 14.76
CA ASP A 71 18.21 4.54 13.93
C ASP A 71 17.90 4.79 12.44
N PHE A 72 16.61 4.89 12.08
CA PHE A 72 16.16 4.96 10.70
C PHE A 72 15.32 6.22 10.42
N THR A 73 15.33 6.60 9.15
CA THR A 73 14.26 7.39 8.53
C THR A 73 13.30 6.42 7.86
N TRP A 74 12.03 6.49 8.24
CA TRP A 74 10.98 5.62 7.74
C TRP A 74 10.22 6.31 6.61
N VAL A 75 10.07 5.61 5.50
CA VAL A 75 9.24 6.04 4.37
C VAL A 75 7.98 5.17 4.37
N LEU A 76 6.83 5.78 4.60
CA LEU A 76 5.53 5.11 4.55
C LEU A 76 4.80 5.56 3.29
N THR A 77 4.57 4.62 2.37
CA THR A 77 3.88 4.90 1.12
C THR A 77 2.36 4.89 1.31
N VAL A 78 1.69 5.79 0.60
CA VAL A 78 0.22 5.91 0.61
C VAL A 78 -0.30 6.12 -0.82
N PRO A 79 -1.54 5.69 -1.13
CA PRO A 79 -2.13 5.94 -2.44
C PRO A 79 -2.19 7.43 -2.78
N ALA A 80 -1.94 7.79 -4.04
CA ALA A 80 -2.00 9.18 -4.48
C ALA A 80 -3.43 9.74 -4.46
N ILE A 81 -4.42 8.88 -4.72
CA ILE A 81 -5.85 9.18 -4.69
C ILE A 81 -6.40 9.50 -3.29
N TRP A 82 -5.63 9.24 -2.22
CA TRP A 82 -6.07 9.53 -0.86
C TRP A 82 -6.00 11.02 -0.53
N ASP A 83 -7.02 11.48 0.20
CA ASP A 83 -7.10 12.85 0.68
C ASP A 83 -6.08 13.13 1.82
N PRO A 84 -5.85 14.41 2.17
CA PRO A 84 -4.95 14.77 3.25
C PRO A 84 -5.32 14.17 4.62
N SER A 85 -6.60 13.90 4.89
CA SER A 85 -7.07 13.33 6.15
C SER A 85 -6.63 11.87 6.30
N ALA A 86 -6.70 11.08 5.23
CA ALA A 86 -6.21 9.71 5.19
C ALA A 86 -4.67 9.65 5.34
N LYS A 87 -3.95 10.60 4.72
CA LYS A 87 -2.50 10.73 4.88
C LYS A 87 -2.12 11.07 6.33
N GLN A 88 -2.88 11.96 6.97
CA GLN A 88 -2.69 12.30 8.39
C GLN A 88 -3.03 11.12 9.31
N PHE A 89 -4.09 10.36 8.99
CA PHE A 89 -4.46 9.15 9.71
C PHE A 89 -3.32 8.13 9.72
N MET A 90 -2.66 7.92 8.57
CA MET A 90 -1.49 7.02 8.48
C MET A 90 -0.30 7.51 9.31
N ARG A 91 -0.06 8.83 9.39
CA ARG A 91 0.98 9.39 10.28
C ARG A 91 0.66 9.13 11.75
N GLU A 92 -0.60 9.28 12.14
CA GLU A 92 -1.03 9.02 13.50
C GLU A 92 -0.87 7.53 13.85
N ALA A 93 -1.29 6.62 12.96
CA ALA A 93 -1.10 5.18 13.13
C ALA A 93 0.39 4.81 13.25
N ALA A 94 1.26 5.36 12.40
CA ALA A 94 2.71 5.12 12.45
C ALA A 94 3.33 5.63 13.76
N THR A 95 2.87 6.77 14.27
CA THR A 95 3.33 7.33 15.54
C THR A 95 2.91 6.43 16.71
N GLN A 96 1.65 5.97 16.74
CA GLN A 96 1.18 5.04 17.77
C GLN A 96 1.88 3.68 17.69
N ALA A 97 2.27 3.25 16.50
CA ALA A 97 3.02 2.01 16.27
C ALA A 97 4.48 2.10 16.73
N GLY A 98 4.94 3.27 17.20
CA GLY A 98 6.33 3.49 17.62
C GLY A 98 7.33 3.49 16.46
N ILE A 99 6.89 3.76 15.23
CA ILE A 99 7.78 3.97 14.08
C ILE A 99 8.58 5.26 14.28
N VAL A 100 7.93 6.30 14.79
CA VAL A 100 8.55 7.55 15.21
C VAL A 100 8.05 7.97 16.59
N THR A 101 8.92 8.59 17.37
CA THR A 101 8.58 9.16 18.67
C THR A 101 8.20 10.63 18.53
N LYS A 102 7.38 11.13 19.45
CA LYS A 102 7.05 12.57 19.55
C LYS A 102 8.33 13.42 19.57
N GLY A 103 8.36 14.49 18.78
CA GLY A 103 9.52 15.36 18.59
C GLY A 103 10.54 14.86 17.55
N LYS A 104 10.32 13.69 16.94
CA LYS A 104 11.14 13.14 15.84
C LYS A 104 10.32 12.86 14.58
N GLU A 105 9.22 13.58 14.40
CA GLU A 105 8.28 13.42 13.28
C GLU A 105 8.95 13.57 11.91
N ALA A 106 10.03 14.36 11.82
CA ALA A 106 10.82 14.53 10.60
C ALA A 106 11.48 13.24 10.09
N ARG A 107 11.55 12.19 10.92
CA ARG A 107 12.03 10.85 10.51
C ARG A 107 10.95 9.98 9.87
N LEU A 108 9.70 10.45 9.79
CA LEU A 108 8.64 9.81 9.03
C LEU A 108 8.32 10.62 7.77
N VAL A 109 8.69 10.07 6.63
CA VAL A 109 8.34 10.61 5.31
C VAL A 109 7.12 9.86 4.80
N ILE A 110 6.07 10.59 4.44
CA ILE A 110 4.98 10.03 3.63
C ILE A 110 5.35 10.26 2.18
N ALA A 111 5.39 9.18 1.40
CA ALA A 111 5.61 9.23 -0.05
C ALA A 111 4.36 8.72 -0.76
N LEU A 112 4.06 9.21 -1.96
CA LEU A 112 3.00 8.62 -2.75
C LEU A 112 3.50 7.31 -3.37
N GLU A 113 2.67 6.28 -3.35
CA GLU A 113 2.94 4.99 -4.02
C GLU A 113 3.46 5.17 -5.47
N PRO A 114 2.84 6.00 -6.34
CA PRO A 114 3.34 6.20 -7.70
C PRO A 114 4.67 6.96 -7.78
N GLU A 115 4.99 7.84 -6.82
CA GLU A 115 6.30 8.52 -6.76
C GLU A 115 7.40 7.51 -6.39
N ALA A 116 7.13 6.67 -5.39
CA ALA A 116 8.05 5.61 -4.98
C ALA A 116 8.30 4.62 -6.12
N ALA A 117 7.23 4.21 -6.82
CA ALA A 117 7.33 3.38 -8.02
C ALA A 117 8.15 4.06 -9.13
N SER A 118 7.88 5.34 -9.40
CA SER A 118 8.61 6.11 -10.41
C SER A 118 10.11 6.19 -10.14
N VAL A 119 10.49 6.49 -8.90
CA VAL A 119 11.90 6.58 -8.49
C VAL A 119 12.62 5.24 -8.66
N TRP A 120 11.93 4.13 -8.43
CA TRP A 120 12.46 2.79 -8.68
C TRP A 120 12.57 2.48 -10.18
N CYS A 121 11.49 2.66 -10.94
CA CYS A 121 11.43 2.34 -12.37
C CYS A 121 12.45 3.16 -13.19
N LYS A 122 12.73 4.41 -12.81
CA LYS A 122 13.80 5.23 -13.42
C LYS A 122 15.20 4.60 -13.33
N LYS A 123 15.44 3.72 -12.36
CA LYS A 123 16.72 3.00 -12.20
C LYS A 123 16.78 1.72 -13.01
N LEU A 124 15.63 1.19 -13.40
CA LEU A 124 15.51 -0.03 -14.18
C LEU A 124 15.74 0.22 -15.68
N PRO A 125 16.11 -0.81 -16.44
CA PRO A 125 15.95 -0.79 -17.89
C PRO A 125 14.48 -0.50 -18.26
N ALA A 126 14.27 0.25 -19.33
CA ALA A 126 12.97 0.63 -19.87
C ALA A 126 12.14 -0.59 -20.27
N GLU A 127 12.80 -1.66 -20.69
CA GLU A 127 12.19 -2.93 -21.09
C GLU A 127 11.89 -3.87 -19.92
N GLY A 128 11.94 -3.39 -18.67
CA GLY A 128 11.87 -4.20 -17.45
C GLY A 128 10.81 -5.33 -17.43
N PHE A 129 11.27 -6.50 -16.97
CA PHE A 129 10.54 -7.73 -16.58
C PHE A 129 10.12 -8.76 -17.65
N ILE A 130 10.20 -8.49 -18.95
CA ILE A 130 9.98 -9.53 -19.97
C ILE A 130 11.34 -10.19 -20.28
N THR A 131 11.48 -11.47 -19.95
CA THR A 131 12.73 -12.27 -20.01
C THR A 131 13.26 -12.53 -21.42
N GLU A 132 12.90 -11.74 -22.41
CA GLU A 132 13.29 -11.96 -23.79
C GLU A 132 13.89 -10.69 -24.38
N ASN A 133 15.22 -10.62 -24.32
CA ASN A 133 16.06 -10.21 -25.44
C ASN A 133 16.03 -8.75 -25.93
N HIS A 134 16.01 -7.71 -25.09
CA HIS A 134 16.07 -6.32 -25.60
C HIS A 134 17.01 -5.36 -24.81
N GLY A 135 17.45 -4.29 -25.48
CA GLY A 135 18.65 -3.48 -25.17
C GLY A 135 18.66 -2.77 -23.81
N GLY A 136 19.82 -2.32 -23.34
CA GLY A 136 19.97 -1.71 -22.00
C GLY A 136 19.45 -0.28 -21.86
N TYR A 137 18.40 0.11 -22.57
CA TYR A 137 17.88 1.47 -22.53
C TYR A 137 17.16 1.69 -21.18
N LYS A 138 17.24 2.89 -20.61
CA LYS A 138 16.53 3.25 -19.38
C LYS A 138 15.38 4.19 -19.72
N LEU A 139 14.42 4.33 -18.81
CA LEU A 139 13.43 5.40 -18.93
C LEU A 139 14.15 6.74 -19.12
N ASP A 140 13.75 7.50 -20.13
CA ASP A 140 14.30 8.83 -20.36
C ASP A 140 14.04 9.71 -19.14
N GLN A 141 15.10 10.38 -18.68
CA GLN A 141 15.11 11.21 -17.48
C GLN A 141 15.44 12.66 -17.83
N SER A 142 15.38 13.01 -19.11
CA SER A 142 15.53 14.38 -19.59
C SER A 142 14.40 15.26 -19.04
N PRO A 143 14.67 16.53 -18.70
CA PRO A 143 13.61 17.46 -18.35
C PRO A 143 12.55 17.55 -19.46
N GLY A 144 11.28 17.49 -19.09
CA GLY A 144 10.15 17.44 -20.01
C GLY A 144 9.70 16.03 -20.42
N THR A 145 10.43 14.97 -20.06
CA THR A 145 9.95 13.60 -20.30
C THR A 145 8.70 13.34 -19.47
N GLN A 146 7.64 12.85 -20.12
CA GLN A 146 6.36 12.53 -19.48
C GLN A 146 6.08 11.04 -19.57
N TYR A 147 5.55 10.46 -18.51
CA TYR A 147 5.16 9.05 -18.45
C TYR A 147 4.03 8.82 -17.46
N ILE A 148 3.39 7.67 -17.59
CA ILE A 148 2.27 7.25 -16.75
C ILE A 148 2.73 6.13 -15.84
N VAL A 149 2.35 6.21 -14.57
CA VAL A 149 2.39 5.06 -13.65
C VAL A 149 0.98 4.53 -13.54
N VAL A 150 0.82 3.24 -13.81
CA VAL A 150 -0.43 2.50 -13.65
C VAL A 150 -0.20 1.45 -12.57
N ASP A 151 -0.74 1.67 -11.38
CA ASP A 151 -0.67 0.75 -10.25
C ASP A 151 -1.94 -0.09 -10.20
N CYS A 152 -1.84 -1.34 -10.65
CA CYS A 152 -2.93 -2.31 -10.65
C CYS A 152 -2.82 -3.21 -9.42
N GLY A 153 -3.26 -2.70 -8.27
CA GLY A 153 -3.24 -3.42 -7.01
C GLY A 153 -4.34 -4.45 -6.85
N GLY A 154 -4.43 -5.03 -5.65
CA GLY A 154 -5.48 -5.99 -5.32
C GLY A 154 -6.87 -5.34 -5.17
N GLY A 155 -6.94 -4.13 -4.62
CA GLY A 155 -8.21 -3.43 -4.32
C GLY A 155 -8.42 -2.11 -5.04
N THR A 156 -7.38 -1.56 -5.67
CA THR A 156 -7.44 -0.30 -6.43
C THR A 156 -6.66 -0.41 -7.73
N ILE A 157 -7.09 0.34 -8.73
CA ILE A 157 -6.30 0.67 -9.92
C ILE A 157 -6.10 2.18 -9.87
N ASP A 158 -4.85 2.61 -9.75
CA ASP A 158 -4.45 4.01 -9.61
C ASP A 158 -3.58 4.45 -10.80
N ILE A 159 -3.86 5.62 -11.35
CA ILE A 159 -3.19 6.19 -12.51
C ILE A 159 -2.69 7.59 -12.17
N THR A 160 -1.39 7.81 -12.41
CA THR A 160 -0.75 9.12 -12.27
C THR A 160 0.11 9.45 -13.48
N VAL A 161 0.14 10.72 -13.86
CA VAL A 161 1.00 11.22 -14.95
C VAL A 161 2.10 12.08 -14.35
N HIS A 162 3.35 11.70 -14.62
CA HIS A 162 4.53 12.42 -14.15
C HIS A 162 5.27 13.08 -15.30
N GLU A 163 5.81 14.26 -15.02
CA GLU A 163 6.82 14.95 -15.81
C GLU A 163 8.14 14.99 -15.03
N VAL A 164 9.24 14.71 -15.71
CA VAL A 164 10.58 14.91 -15.16
C VAL A 164 10.96 16.38 -15.26
N LEU A 165 11.30 16.98 -14.13
CA LEU A 165 11.81 18.36 -14.06
C LEU A 165 13.34 18.39 -14.09
N ASP A 166 13.89 19.59 -14.25
CA ASP A 166 15.31 19.85 -14.06
C ASP A 166 15.80 19.29 -12.71
N GLY A 167 16.94 18.62 -12.73
CA GLY A 167 17.50 17.93 -11.55
C GLY A 167 16.82 16.59 -11.22
N GLY A 168 15.91 16.10 -12.06
CA GLY A 168 15.32 14.76 -11.95
C GLY A 168 14.10 14.66 -11.03
N ALA A 169 13.65 15.79 -10.46
CA ALA A 169 12.44 15.87 -9.65
C ALA A 169 11.19 15.47 -10.47
N LEU A 170 10.13 15.10 -9.77
CA LEU A 170 8.87 14.67 -10.38
C LEU A 170 7.79 15.71 -10.14
N LYS A 171 7.04 16.01 -11.20
CA LYS A 171 5.82 16.81 -11.14
C LYS A 171 4.64 15.96 -11.57
N GLU A 172 3.63 15.87 -10.71
CA GLU A 172 2.31 15.34 -11.10
C GLU A 172 1.62 16.35 -12.04
N LEU A 173 1.30 15.92 -13.27
CA LEU A 173 0.68 16.78 -14.28
C LEU A 173 -0.84 16.90 -14.11
N HIS A 174 -1.47 15.84 -13.61
CA HIS A 174 -2.90 15.76 -13.39
C HIS A 174 -3.16 15.07 -12.06
N LYS A 175 -4.21 15.52 -11.37
CA LYS A 175 -4.67 14.87 -10.15
C LYS A 175 -4.77 13.36 -10.38
N ALA A 176 -4.12 12.58 -9.52
CA ALA A 176 -4.22 11.13 -9.53
C ALA A 176 -5.68 10.67 -9.66
N SER A 177 -5.91 9.69 -10.53
CA SER A 177 -7.22 9.06 -10.73
C SER A 177 -7.14 7.59 -10.34
N GLY A 178 -8.26 7.04 -9.89
CA GLY A 178 -8.32 5.63 -9.52
C GLY A 178 -9.73 5.20 -9.17
N ASN A 179 -9.89 3.90 -8.93
CA ASN A 179 -11.16 3.29 -8.53
C ASN A 179 -10.93 2.15 -7.52
N ASP A 180 -12.02 1.55 -7.06
CA ASP A 180 -12.06 0.41 -6.15
C ASP A 180 -12.08 -0.96 -6.87
N LEU A 181 -11.52 -1.00 -8.09
CA LEU A 181 -11.35 -2.24 -8.86
C LEU A 181 -9.90 -2.72 -8.73
N GLY A 182 -9.67 -4.02 -8.87
CA GLY A 182 -8.32 -4.58 -8.85
C GLY A 182 -8.33 -6.11 -8.99
N GLY A 183 -7.24 -6.74 -8.57
CA GLY A 183 -7.11 -8.21 -8.59
C GLY A 183 -8.25 -8.94 -7.87
N GLN A 184 -8.76 -8.39 -6.75
CA GLN A 184 -9.91 -8.97 -6.03
C GLN A 184 -11.19 -8.97 -6.88
N THR A 185 -11.37 -7.98 -7.77
CA THR A 185 -12.50 -7.96 -8.71
C THR A 185 -12.37 -9.09 -9.74
N VAL A 186 -11.15 -9.34 -10.22
CA VAL A 186 -10.85 -10.45 -11.13
C VAL A 186 -11.12 -11.79 -10.44
N ASP A 187 -10.61 -11.97 -9.21
CA ASP A 187 -10.84 -13.18 -8.41
C ASP A 187 -12.34 -13.43 -8.17
N LYS A 188 -13.10 -12.36 -7.88
CA LYS A 188 -14.56 -12.45 -7.73
C LYS A 188 -15.22 -12.94 -9.02
N LYS A 189 -14.87 -12.37 -10.17
CA LYS A 189 -15.41 -12.78 -11.48
C LYS A 189 -15.02 -14.20 -11.85
N PHE A 190 -13.80 -14.62 -11.52
CA PHE A 190 -13.37 -15.98 -11.72
C PHE A 190 -14.16 -16.97 -10.85
N LYS A 191 -14.39 -16.65 -9.56
CA LYS A 191 -15.24 -17.48 -8.67
C LYS A 191 -16.70 -17.55 -9.17
N GLU A 192 -17.26 -16.45 -9.66
CA GLU A 192 -18.60 -16.44 -10.29
C GLU A 192 -18.63 -17.36 -11.51
N PHE A 193 -17.63 -17.30 -12.38
CA PHE A 193 -17.52 -18.20 -13.53
C PHE A 193 -17.40 -19.68 -13.13
N LEU A 194 -16.62 -19.99 -12.09
CA LEU A 194 -16.52 -21.36 -11.58
C LEU A 194 -17.85 -21.87 -11.02
N ARG A 195 -18.66 -21.02 -10.37
CA ARG A 195 -20.02 -21.36 -9.93
C ARG A 195 -20.97 -21.66 -11.09
N GLU A 196 -20.81 -20.98 -12.22
CA GLU A 196 -21.60 -21.29 -13.42
C GLU A 196 -21.26 -22.67 -14.01
N ILE A 197 -20.01 -23.13 -13.85
CA ILE A 197 -19.54 -24.44 -14.32
C ILE A 197 -19.91 -25.55 -13.33
N PHE A 198 -19.60 -25.33 -12.05
CA PHE A 198 -19.82 -26.30 -10.98
C PHE A 198 -21.13 -25.94 -10.27
N CYS A 199 -22.19 -26.69 -10.55
CA CYS A 199 -23.50 -26.53 -9.92
C CYS A 199 -23.41 -26.41 -8.38
N ASP A 200 -24.38 -25.70 -7.78
CA ASP A 200 -24.40 -25.27 -6.36
C ASP A 200 -23.97 -26.35 -5.34
N GLY A 201 -24.26 -27.63 -5.61
CA GLY A 201 -23.95 -28.75 -4.72
C GLY A 201 -22.46 -29.11 -4.56
N VAL A 202 -21.54 -28.50 -5.32
CA VAL A 202 -20.07 -28.73 -5.20
C VAL A 202 -19.32 -27.50 -4.70
N TRP A 203 -19.86 -26.30 -4.94
CA TRP A 203 -19.15 -25.06 -4.66
C TRP A 203 -19.47 -24.46 -3.28
N ASP A 204 -20.71 -24.63 -2.81
CA ASP A 204 -21.19 -24.02 -1.56
C ASP A 204 -21.15 -24.97 -0.34
N GLU A 205 -20.58 -26.18 -0.49
CA GLU A 205 -20.15 -27.05 0.63
C GLU A 205 -18.80 -26.61 1.21
#